data_AF-A0A857DKC1-F1
#
_entry.id   AF-A0A857DKC1-F1
#
_cell.length_a   1.000
_cell.length_b   1.000
_cell.length_c   1.000
_cell.angle_alpha   90.00
_cell.angle_beta   90.00
_cell.angle_gamma   90.00
#
_symmetry.space_group_name_H-M   'P 1'
#
loop_
_entity.id
_entity.type
_entity.pdbx_description
1 polymer ?
#
loop_
_entity_poly.entity_id
_entity_poly.type
_entity_poly.pdbx_seq_one_letter_code
_entity_poly.pdbx_strand_id
1 'polypeptide(L)'
;MKHTILTIEDYFIRTNFYDLLPLAVEIAGDLGYTQEEMIEAICKVHDKFCQYPPTRNRTAWFSMVFKEKLHEARGDLLSMKARVR
;
A
#
# COMPACT_ATOMS: atom_id res chain seq x y z
N MET A 1 13.59 12.34 21.04
CA MET A 1 13.49 11.34 19.95
C MET A 1 13.25 12.12 18.66
N LYS A 2 14.10 11.99 17.65
CA LYS A 2 13.80 12.57 16.33
C LYS A 2 12.68 11.73 15.73
N HIS A 3 11.49 12.31 15.55
CA HIS A 3 10.44 11.66 14.76
C HIS A 3 10.89 11.68 13.30
N THR A 4 11.50 10.60 12.84
CA THR A 4 11.82 10.43 11.42
C THR A 4 10.48 10.21 10.70
N ILE A 5 10.10 11.13 9.81
CA ILE A 5 8.99 10.91 8.90
C ILE A 5 9.41 9.77 7.98
N LEU A 6 8.68 8.66 8.01
CA LEU A 6 8.94 7.53 7.12
C LEU A 6 8.52 7.89 5.69
N THR A 7 9.40 7.62 4.74
CA THR A 7 9.12 7.76 3.30
C THR A 7 8.33 6.56 2.80
N ILE A 8 7.70 6.68 1.62
CA ILE A 8 7.06 5.53 0.97
C ILE A 8 8.04 4.36 0.77
N GLU A 9 9.30 4.65 0.44
CA GLU A 9 10.36 3.63 0.30
C GLU A 9 10.57 2.86 1.60
N ASP A 10 10.59 3.55 2.75
CA ASP A 10 10.73 2.90 4.07
C ASP A 10 9.61 1.89 4.34
N TYR A 11 8.37 2.21 3.96
CA TYR A 11 7.24 1.29 4.10
C TYR A 11 7.39 0.07 3.20
N PHE A 12 7.79 0.26 1.95
CA PHE A 12 8.01 -0.84 1.01
C PHE A 12 9.20 -1.72 1.42
N ILE A 13 10.25 -1.15 2.01
CA ILE A 13 11.37 -1.89 2.60
C ILE A 13 10.89 -2.72 3.80
N ARG A 14 10.19 -2.10 4.75
CA ARG A 14 9.74 -2.76 5.99
C ARG A 14 8.73 -3.89 5.74
N THR A 15 7.95 -3.78 4.68
CA THR A 15 6.97 -4.79 4.28
C THR A 15 7.54 -5.86 3.35
N ASN A 16 8.84 -5.79 3.03
CA ASN A 16 9.51 -6.70 2.11
C ASN A 16 8.86 -6.74 0.72
N PHE A 17 8.45 -5.57 0.20
CA PHE A 17 7.89 -5.37 -1.14
C PHE A 17 8.62 -4.30 -1.97
N TYR A 18 9.80 -3.85 -1.53
CA TYR A 18 10.59 -2.83 -2.20
C TYR A 18 10.90 -3.13 -3.67
N ASP A 19 11.08 -4.40 -4.01
CA ASP A 19 11.27 -4.86 -5.39
C ASP A 19 10.05 -4.57 -6.30
N LEU A 20 8.85 -4.40 -5.72
CA LEU A 20 7.61 -4.10 -6.43
C LEU A 20 7.20 -2.63 -6.33
N LEU A 21 8.02 -1.77 -5.71
CA LEU A 21 7.74 -0.33 -5.63
C LEU A 21 7.53 0.33 -7.01
N PRO A 22 8.33 0.04 -8.06
CA PRO A 22 8.09 0.64 -9.38
C PRO A 22 6.72 0.28 -9.95
N LEU A 23 6.30 -0.99 -9.82
CA LEU A 23 4.98 -1.45 -10.24
C LEU A 23 3.85 -0.79 -9.42
N ALA A 24 4.07 -0.60 -8.12
CA ALA A 24 3.12 0.08 -7.26
C ALA A 24 2.92 1.55 -7.67
N VAL A 25 4.01 2.25 -8.01
CA VAL A 25 3.98 3.63 -8.49
C VAL A 25 3.23 3.73 -9.83
N GLU A 26 3.47 2.80 -10.76
CA GLU A 26 2.76 2.73 -12.04
C GLU A 26 1.24 2.54 -11.82
N ILE A 27 0.86 1.52 -11.05
CA ILE A 27 -0.56 1.24 -10.73
C ILE A 27 -1.24 2.44 -10.06
N ALA A 28 -0.57 3.05 -9.07
CA ALA A 28 -1.11 4.20 -8.36
C ALA A 28 -1.25 5.41 -9.28
N GLY A 29 -0.27 5.66 -10.15
CA GLY A 29 -0.33 6.74 -11.14
C GLY A 29 -1.48 6.57 -12.12
N ASP A 30 -1.63 5.38 -12.71
CA ASP A 30 -2.68 5.07 -13.69
C ASP A 30 -4.10 5.22 -13.11
N LEU A 31 -4.26 4.91 -11.83
CA LEU A 31 -5.56 4.96 -11.15
C LEU A 31 -5.77 6.24 -10.32
N GLY A 32 -4.79 7.15 -10.32
CA GLY A 32 -4.84 8.43 -9.63
C GLY A 32 -4.87 8.33 -8.11
N TYR A 33 -4.05 7.46 -7.51
CA TYR A 33 -3.86 7.35 -6.05
C TYR A 33 -2.70 8.20 -5.54
N THR A 34 -2.83 8.69 -4.30
CA THR A 34 -1.79 9.48 -3.62
C THR A 34 -0.78 8.60 -2.90
N GLN A 35 0.35 9.18 -2.50
CA GLN A 35 1.36 8.46 -1.71
C GLN A 35 0.82 7.99 -0.36
N GLU A 36 -0.04 8.76 0.29
CA GLU A 36 -0.67 8.37 1.56
C GLU A 36 -1.56 7.12 1.36
N GLU A 37 -2.31 7.07 0.26
CA GLU A 37 -3.11 5.90 -0.10
C GLU A 37 -2.23 4.68 -0.37
N MET A 38 -1.08 4.85 -1.02
CA MET A 38 -0.11 3.77 -1.25
C MET A 38 0.52 3.25 0.04
N ILE A 39 0.88 4.15 0.98
CA ILE A 39 1.47 3.79 2.27
C ILE A 39 0.50 2.94 3.10
N GLU A 40 -0.76 3.34 3.15
CA GLU A 40 -1.79 2.56 3.84
C GLU A 40 -2.03 1.23 3.12
N ALA A 41 -2.11 1.25 1.78
CA ALA A 41 -2.31 0.06 0.99
C ALA A 41 -1.19 -0.97 1.19
N ILE A 42 0.09 -0.55 1.21
CA ILE A 42 1.21 -1.50 1.37
C ILE A 42 1.24 -2.14 2.76
N CYS A 43 0.86 -1.39 3.81
CA CYS A 43 0.68 -1.97 5.14
C CYS A 43 -0.40 -3.06 5.12
N LYS A 44 -1.55 -2.81 4.50
CA LYS A 44 -2.63 -3.80 4.35
C LYS A 44 -2.25 -4.99 3.46
N VAL A 45 -1.45 -4.78 2.42
CA VAL A 45 -0.90 -5.88 1.60
C VAL A 45 -0.03 -6.77 2.46
N HIS A 46 0.84 -6.19 3.28
CA HIS A 46 1.67 -6.94 4.21
C HIS A 46 0.84 -7.75 5.21
N ASP A 47 -0.20 -7.16 5.79
CA ASP A 47 -1.11 -7.89 6.68
C ASP A 47 -1.74 -9.10 5.98
N LYS A 48 -2.19 -8.92 4.73
CA LYS A 48 -2.75 -10.01 3.92
C LYS A 48 -1.70 -11.06 3.57
N PHE A 49 -0.45 -10.65 3.31
CA PHE A 49 0.67 -11.54 3.06
C PHE A 49 1.00 -12.40 4.29
N CYS A 50 1.00 -11.81 5.49
CA CYS A 50 1.25 -12.54 6.73
C CYS A 50 0.16 -13.59 7.03
N GLN A 51 -1.09 -13.32 6.66
CA GLN A 51 -2.20 -14.26 6.86
C GLN A 51 -2.26 -15.32 5.74
N TYR A 52 -2.10 -14.88 4.49
CA TYR A 52 -2.32 -15.69 3.29
C TYR A 52 -1.23 -15.41 2.25
N PRO A 53 0.01 -15.92 2.46
CA PRO A 53 1.10 -15.68 1.53
C PRO A 53 0.80 -16.35 0.17
N PRO A 54 1.20 -15.72 -0.95
CA PRO A 54 1.01 -16.30 -2.28
C PRO A 54 1.77 -17.61 -2.42
N THR A 55 1.10 -18.64 -2.95
CA THR A 55 1.72 -19.93 -3.25
C THR A 55 2.41 -19.94 -4.62
N ARG A 56 2.03 -19.03 -5.53
CA ARG A 56 2.60 -18.86 -6.87
C ARG A 56 2.53 -17.40 -7.30
N ASN A 57 3.54 -16.96 -8.07
CA ASN A 57 3.64 -15.65 -8.70
C ASN A 57 3.32 -14.46 -7.77
N ARG A 58 4.28 -14.11 -6.91
CA ARG A 58 4.19 -13.00 -5.95
C ARG A 58 3.84 -11.66 -6.61
N THR A 59 4.35 -11.38 -7.80
CA THR A 59 4.09 -10.12 -8.52
C THR A 59 2.64 -10.00 -8.97
N ALA A 60 2.07 -11.06 -9.55
CA ALA A 60 0.66 -11.05 -9.97
C ALA A 60 -0.28 -10.95 -8.76
N TRP A 61 0.02 -11.73 -7.71
CA TRP A 61 -0.72 -11.64 -6.45
C TRP A 61 -0.65 -10.23 -5.85
N PHE A 62 0.55 -9.64 -5.81
CA PHE A 62 0.76 -8.29 -5.32
C PHE A 62 -0.06 -7.27 -6.12
N SER A 63 0.01 -7.29 -7.46
CA SER A 63 -0.71 -6.32 -8.30
C SER A 63 -2.22 -6.35 -8.03
N MET A 64 -2.79 -7.55 -7.91
CA MET A 64 -4.21 -7.73 -7.62
C MET A 64 -4.57 -7.21 -6.23
N VAL A 65 -3.82 -7.62 -5.20
CA VAL A 65 -4.09 -7.24 -3.81
C VAL A 65 -3.82 -5.76 -3.57
N PHE A 66 -2.77 -5.21 -4.15
CA PHE A 66 -2.42 -3.80 -4.00
C PHE A 66 -3.53 -2.89 -4.57
N LYS A 67 -4.11 -3.22 -5.73
CA LYS A 67 -5.28 -2.51 -6.28
C LYS A 67 -6.48 -2.55 -5.32
N GLU A 68 -6.81 -3.73 -4.79
CA GLU A 68 -7.86 -3.89 -3.78
C GLU A 68 -7.59 -2.97 -2.56
N LYS A 69 -6.36 -2.97 -2.04
CA LYS A 69 -5.99 -2.20 -0.85
C LYS A 69 -5.88 -0.71 -1.08
N LEU A 70 -5.60 -0.25 -2.30
CA LEU A 70 -5.68 1.16 -2.68
C LEU A 70 -7.12 1.69 -2.58
N HIS A 71 -8.11 0.93 -3.07
CA HIS A 71 -9.52 1.29 -2.92
C HIS A 71 -9.94 1.37 -1.45
N GLU A 72 -9.56 0.39 -0.63
CA GLU A 72 -9.83 0.39 0.80
C GLU A 72 -9.18 1.59 1.50
N ALA A 73 -7.89 1.84 1.24
CA ALA A 73 -7.14 2.97 1.82
C ALA A 73 -7.79 4.33 1.51
N ARG A 74 -8.22 4.54 0.26
CA ARG A 74 -8.97 5.74 -0.12
C ARG A 74 -10.26 5.89 0.69
N GLY A 75 -11.03 4.80 0.80
CA GLY A 75 -12.27 4.78 1.57
C GLY A 75 -12.05 5.16 3.03
N ASP A 76 -11.03 4.58 3.65
CA ASP A 76 -10.65 4.84 5.04
C ASP A 76 -10.23 6.30 5.24
N LEU A 77 -9.35 6.83 4.39
CA LEU A 77 -8.90 8.22 4.47
C LEU A 77 -10.04 9.22 4.26
N LEU A 78 -10.96 8.96 3.33
CA LEU A 78 -12.15 9.79 3.14
C LEU A 78 -13.07 9.75 4.36
N SER A 79 -13.28 8.56 4.93
CA SER A 79 -14.09 8.36 6.14
C SER A 79 -13.48 9.09 7.35
N MET A 80 -12.16 9.00 7.53
CA MET A 80 -11.43 9.73 8.57
C MET A 80 -11.58 11.24 8.40
N LYS A 81 -11.41 11.76 7.18
CA LYS A 81 -11.60 13.19 6.88
C LYS A 81 -13.03 13.67 7.16
N ALA A 82 -14.03 12.83 6.90
CA ALA A 82 -15.43 13.15 7.19
C ALA A 82 -15.75 13.22 8.68
N ARG A 83 -15.11 12.38 9.51
CA ARG A 83 -15.31 12.34 10.98
C ARG A 83 -14.69 13.50 11.75
N VAL A 84 -13.75 14.22 11.12
CA VAL A 84 -13.05 15.37 11.74
C VAL A 84 -13.76 16.69 11.42
N ARG A 85 -14.83 16.67 10.61
CA ARG A 85 -15.73 17.80 10.38
C ARG A 85 -16.94 17.73 11.31
#